data_AF-A0A6G0VKR9-F1
#
_entry.id   AF-A0A6G0VKR9-F1
#
_cell.length_a   1.000
_cell.length_b   1.000
_cell.length_c   1.000
_cell.angle_alpha   90.00
_cell.angle_beta   90.00
_cell.angle_gamma   90.00
#
_symmetry.space_group_name_H-M   'P 1'
#
loop_
_entity.id
_entity.type
_entity.pdbx_description
1 polymer ?
#
loop_
_entity_poly.entity_id
_entity_poly.type
_entity_poly.pdbx_seq_one_letter_code
_entity_poly.pdbx_strand_id
1 'polypeptide(L)'
;MVENAIVEPINAPTSDNSEDENDFILPEDLEMRIWENIYGPLQEEEEIPFIQVPENIEQYRITPNENLCIICFEGLATHAPIPCGHKVLYENCISELVVQRCPL
;
A
#
# COMPACT_ATOMS: atom_id res chain seq x y z
N MET A 1 -13.77 -43.91 -4.17
CA MET A 1 -14.87 -43.88 -5.15
C MET A 1 -15.78 -42.74 -4.72
N VAL A 2 -15.99 -41.80 -5.64
CA VAL A 2 -16.68 -40.53 -5.43
C VAL A 2 -18.18 -40.81 -5.40
N GLU A 3 -18.89 -40.41 -4.35
CA GLU A 3 -20.35 -40.41 -4.34
C GLU A 3 -20.83 -38.96 -4.43
N ASN A 4 -21.61 -38.74 -5.49
CA ASN A 4 -22.01 -37.47 -6.03
C ASN A 4 -22.99 -36.76 -5.10
N ALA A 5 -22.66 -35.53 -4.69
CA ALA A 5 -23.67 -34.62 -4.16
C ALA A 5 -24.50 -34.09 -5.33
N ILE A 6 -25.79 -34.37 -5.26
CA ILE A 6 -26.83 -33.99 -6.21
C ILE A 6 -26.91 -32.46 -6.26
N VAL A 7 -26.59 -31.88 -7.42
CA VAL A 7 -26.87 -30.45 -7.70
C VAL A 7 -28.32 -30.38 -8.13
N GLU A 8 -29.21 -29.93 -7.25
CA GLU A 8 -30.56 -29.61 -7.65
C GLU A 8 -30.55 -28.39 -8.58
N PRO A 9 -31.29 -28.43 -9.71
CA PRO A 9 -31.38 -27.30 -10.62
C PRO A 9 -32.18 -26.19 -9.93
N ILE A 10 -31.57 -25.01 -9.79
CA ILE A 10 -32.26 -23.84 -9.26
C ILE A 10 -33.30 -23.43 -10.32
N ASN A 11 -34.51 -23.97 -10.16
CA ASN A 11 -35.68 -23.61 -10.95
C ASN A 11 -35.98 -22.13 -10.71
N ALA A 12 -36.03 -21.37 -11.80
CA ALA A 12 -36.44 -19.98 -11.82
C ALA A 12 -37.88 -19.80 -11.28
N PRO A 13 -38.14 -18.82 -10.40
CA PRO A 13 -39.46 -18.21 -10.25
C PRO A 13 -39.44 -16.82 -10.92
N THR A 14 -40.10 -16.69 -12.07
CA THR A 14 -41.43 -16.08 -12.21
C THR A 14 -41.50 -14.60 -11.82
N SER A 15 -41.64 -13.77 -12.86
CA SER A 15 -42.22 -12.43 -12.90
C SER A 15 -43.01 -12.02 -11.66
N ASP A 16 -42.40 -11.22 -10.79
CA ASP A 16 -43.11 -10.32 -9.87
C ASP A 16 -42.54 -8.91 -10.04
N ASN A 17 -43.42 -7.95 -10.34
CA ASN A 17 -43.05 -6.57 -10.63
C ASN A 17 -42.89 -5.80 -9.31
N SER A 18 -41.68 -5.83 -8.75
CA SER A 18 -41.22 -4.79 -7.82
C SER A 18 -39.76 -4.52 -8.15
N GLU A 19 -39.52 -3.39 -8.82
CA GLU A 19 -38.26 -2.65 -8.79
C GLU A 19 -37.02 -3.56 -8.73
N ASP A 20 -36.62 -4.13 -9.87
CA ASP A 20 -35.37 -4.91 -9.96
C ASP A 20 -34.18 -3.94 -9.78
N GLU A 21 -33.88 -3.60 -8.53
CA GLU A 21 -32.66 -2.93 -8.05
C GLU A 21 -31.45 -3.86 -8.20
N ASN A 22 -31.36 -4.58 -9.31
CA ASN A 22 -30.08 -5.09 -9.79
C ASN A 22 -29.27 -3.87 -10.24
N ASP A 23 -28.70 -3.18 -9.24
CA ASP A 23 -27.54 -2.31 -9.43
C ASP A 23 -26.62 -3.02 -10.39
N PHE A 24 -26.28 -2.35 -11.51
CA PHE A 24 -25.48 -2.93 -12.56
C PHE A 24 -24.12 -3.35 -11.99
N ILE A 25 -23.99 -4.63 -11.62
CA ILE A 25 -22.78 -5.19 -11.01
C ILE A 25 -21.71 -5.16 -12.09
N LEU A 26 -20.74 -4.26 -11.95
CA LEU A 26 -19.59 -4.23 -12.82
C LEU A 26 -18.74 -5.48 -12.55
N PRO A 27 -18.02 -6.01 -13.56
CA PRO A 27 -17.10 -7.13 -13.34
C PRO A 27 -16.14 -6.91 -12.16
N GLU A 28 -15.72 -5.67 -11.96
CA GLU A 28 -14.85 -5.24 -10.87
C GLU A 28 -15.54 -5.35 -9.48
N ASP A 29 -16.85 -5.11 -9.40
CA ASP A 29 -17.63 -5.26 -8.16
C ASP A 29 -17.73 -6.73 -7.73
N LEU A 30 -17.82 -7.62 -8.71
CA LEU A 30 -17.80 -9.06 -8.48
C LEU A 30 -16.42 -9.52 -8.00
N GLU A 31 -15.35 -9.03 -8.62
CA GLU A 31 -13.97 -9.31 -8.20
C GLU A 31 -13.71 -8.83 -6.77
N MET A 32 -14.20 -7.65 -6.41
CA MET A 32 -14.08 -7.09 -5.06
C MET A 32 -14.80 -7.95 -4.03
N ARG A 33 -16.02 -8.40 -4.33
CA ARG A 33 -16.78 -9.29 -3.46
C ARG A 33 -16.13 -10.66 -3.30
N ILE A 34 -15.52 -11.20 -4.35
CA ILE A 34 -14.74 -12.44 -4.30
C ILE A 34 -13.52 -12.25 -3.39
N TRP A 35 -12.82 -11.12 -3.53
CA TRP A 35 -11.65 -10.79 -2.72
C TRP A 35 -12.03 -10.65 -1.24
N GLU A 36 -13.09 -9.92 -0.91
CA GLU A 36 -13.60 -9.79 0.46
C GLU A 36 -14.05 -11.12 1.05
N ASN A 37 -14.70 -12.00 0.28
CA ASN A 37 -15.12 -13.31 0.79
C ASN A 37 -13.94 -14.28 1.02
N ILE A 38 -12.88 -14.18 0.22
CA ILE A 38 -11.70 -15.05 0.34
C ILE A 38 -10.74 -14.54 1.41
N TYR A 39 -10.49 -13.23 1.43
CA TYR A 39 -9.45 -12.60 2.26
C TYR A 39 -10.01 -11.85 3.46
N GLY A 40 -11.27 -11.42 3.44
CA GLY A 40 -11.92 -10.76 4.58
C GLY A 40 -11.96 -11.62 5.85
N PRO A 41 -12.26 -12.94 5.79
CA PRO A 41 -12.14 -13.83 6.95
C PRO A 41 -10.70 -14.09 7.39
N LEU A 42 -9.70 -13.82 6.55
CA LEU A 42 -8.27 -13.98 6.83
C LEU A 42 -7.65 -12.69 7.41
N GLN A 43 -8.37 -11.57 7.39
CA GLN A 43 -8.02 -10.36 8.10
C GLN A 43 -8.47 -10.48 9.57
N GLU A 44 -8.02 -11.53 10.28
CA GLU A 44 -7.63 -11.27 11.66
C GLU A 44 -6.59 -10.16 11.53
N GLU A 45 -6.95 -8.95 11.94
CA GLU A 45 -6.13 -7.75 11.82
C GLU A 45 -4.77 -8.03 12.49
N GLU A 46 -3.82 -8.58 11.74
CA GLU A 46 -2.44 -8.66 12.17
C GLU A 46 -1.96 -7.21 12.23
N GLU A 47 -2.17 -6.58 13.38
CA GLU A 47 -1.65 -5.25 13.68
C GLU A 47 -0.16 -5.29 13.39
N ILE A 48 0.25 -4.61 12.32
CA ILE A 48 1.66 -4.45 11.99
C ILE A 48 2.31 -3.84 13.24
N PRO A 49 3.27 -4.52 13.88
CA PRO A 49 3.75 -4.08 15.18
C PRO A 49 4.50 -2.75 15.00
N PHE A 50 3.90 -1.68 15.52
CA PHE A 50 4.57 -0.38 15.63
C PHE A 50 5.51 -0.42 16.84
N ILE A 51 6.82 -0.50 16.58
CA ILE A 51 7.83 -0.34 17.64
C ILE A 51 8.09 1.15 17.84
N GLN A 52 7.75 1.65 19.03
CA GLN A 52 8.16 2.99 19.44
C GLN A 52 9.68 3.02 19.56
N VAL A 53 10.31 3.93 18.82
CA VAL A 53 11.76 4.09 18.91
C VAL A 53 12.09 4.72 20.27
N PRO A 54 12.91 4.08 21.13
CA PRO A 54 13.21 4.58 22.47
C PRO A 54 13.82 5.97 22.41
N GLU A 55 13.43 6.90 23.29
CA GLU A 55 13.93 8.30 23.26
C GLU A 55 15.46 8.41 23.39
N ASN A 56 16.12 7.40 23.97
CA ASN A 56 17.57 7.30 24.12
C ASN A 56 18.25 6.64 22.89
N ILE A 57 17.99 7.21 21.71
CA ILE A 57 18.61 6.83 20.42
C ILE A 57 20.05 7.35 20.32
N GLU A 58 20.63 8.01 21.33
CA GLU A 58 22.00 8.58 21.23
C GLU A 58 23.04 7.55 20.73
N GLN A 59 22.81 6.26 21.00
CA GLN A 59 23.61 5.12 20.56
C GLN A 59 23.32 4.62 19.12
N TYR A 60 22.17 4.96 18.54
CA TYR A 60 21.82 4.77 17.11
C TYR A 60 21.70 6.09 16.37
N ARG A 61 22.12 7.21 16.97
CA ARG A 61 22.47 8.40 16.21
C ARG A 61 23.64 7.97 15.35
N ILE A 62 23.30 7.50 14.16
CA ILE A 62 24.15 7.68 12.99
C ILE A 62 24.51 9.15 13.09
N THR A 63 25.75 9.46 13.50
CA THR A 63 26.22 10.83 13.48
C THR A 63 25.82 11.31 12.11
N PRO A 64 24.92 12.30 12.00
CA PRO A 64 24.52 12.75 10.69
C PRO A 64 25.82 13.21 10.09
N ASN A 65 26.36 12.44 9.15
CA ASN A 65 27.28 13.00 8.22
C ASN A 65 26.36 13.95 7.48
N GLU A 66 26.29 15.20 7.94
CA GLU A 66 25.44 16.28 7.42
C GLU A 66 25.70 16.48 5.92
N ASN A 67 26.79 15.88 5.43
CA ASN A 67 27.23 15.85 4.06
C ASN A 67 26.90 14.55 3.32
N LEU A 68 26.06 13.63 3.81
CA LEU A 68 25.63 12.44 3.07
C LEU A 68 24.23 12.63 2.49
N CYS A 69 23.98 11.99 1.36
CA CYS A 69 22.69 12.01 0.72
C CYS A 69 21.65 11.23 1.53
N ILE A 70 20.48 11.83 1.75
CA ILE A 70 19.42 11.20 2.55
C ILE A 70 18.64 10.11 1.81
N ILE A 71 18.92 9.91 0.53
CA ILE A 71 18.30 8.85 -0.28
C ILE A 71 19.17 7.59 -0.26
N CYS A 72 20.45 7.71 -0.61
CA CYS A 72 21.35 6.55 -0.69
C CYS A 72 22.22 6.32 0.55
N PHE A 73 22.40 7.31 1.44
CA PHE A 73 23.31 7.27 2.60
C PHE A 73 24.78 6.92 2.30
N GLU A 74 25.18 6.88 1.03
CA GLU A 74 26.53 6.52 0.58
C GLU A 74 27.27 7.72 -0.03
N GLY A 75 26.59 8.44 -0.93
CA GLY A 75 27.17 9.57 -1.66
C GLY A 75 27.16 10.85 -0.82
N LEU A 76 28.13 11.73 -1.06
CA LEU A 76 28.13 13.05 -0.42
C LEU A 76 26.98 13.90 -0.99
N ALA A 77 26.19 14.50 -0.09
CA ALA A 77 25.23 15.54 -0.42
C ALA A 77 25.98 16.74 -1.01
N THR A 78 25.77 16.98 -2.30
CA THR A 78 26.40 18.05 -3.09
C THR A 78 25.35 19.03 -3.61
N HIS A 79 24.10 18.60 -3.74
CA HIS A 79 23.02 19.34 -4.37
C HIS A 79 21.93 19.71 -3.37
N ALA A 80 21.28 20.85 -3.65
CA ALA A 80 20.17 21.39 -2.89
C ALA A 80 18.99 21.68 -3.82
N PRO A 81 17.76 21.19 -3.53
CA PRO A 81 16.59 21.53 -4.30
C PRO A 81 16.16 22.98 -4.03
N ILE A 82 15.70 23.66 -5.09
CA ILE A 82 15.18 25.03 -5.02
C ILE A 82 13.65 24.94 -4.87
N PRO A 83 13.02 25.73 -3.99
CA PRO A 83 13.56 26.92 -3.29
C PRO A 83 14.07 26.68 -1.86
N CYS A 84 13.96 25.49 -1.28
CA CYS A 84 14.26 25.28 0.14
C CYS A 84 15.77 25.35 0.48
N GLY A 85 16.66 25.07 -0.47
CA GLY A 85 18.11 25.19 -0.27
C GLY A 85 18.73 24.11 0.63
N HIS A 86 18.01 23.04 0.98
CA HIS A 86 18.52 21.96 1.81
C HIS A 86 19.55 21.10 1.05
N LYS A 87 20.81 21.12 1.48
CA LYS A 87 21.90 20.34 0.86
C LYS A 87 21.85 18.88 1.32
N VAL A 88 21.01 18.07 0.68
CA VAL A 88 20.68 16.70 1.12
C VAL A 88 20.79 15.64 0.03
N LEU A 89 21.15 16.04 -1.20
CA LEU A 89 21.11 15.16 -2.36
C LEU A 89 22.50 14.94 -2.97
N TYR A 90 22.78 13.70 -3.32
CA TYR A 90 23.86 13.32 -4.21
C TYR A 90 23.37 13.39 -5.66
N GLU A 91 24.27 13.71 -6.60
CA GLU A 91 23.96 13.93 -8.02
C GLU A 91 23.13 12.80 -8.63
N ASN A 92 23.50 11.54 -8.37
CA ASN A 92 22.84 10.38 -8.97
C ASN A 92 21.46 10.09 -8.37
N CYS A 93 21.17 10.58 -7.17
CA CYS A 93 19.87 10.38 -6.52
C CYS A 93 18.84 11.44 -6.95
N ILE A 94 19.26 12.49 -7.68
CA ILE A 94 18.34 13.54 -8.16
C ILE A 94 17.37 12.98 -9.21
N SER A 95 17.84 12.09 -10.09
CA SER A 95 17.01 11.44 -11.09
C SER A 95 16.05 10.40 -10.51
N GLU A 96 16.33 9.88 -9.31
CA GLU A 96 15.50 8.90 -8.61
C GLU A 96 14.36 9.55 -7.81
N LEU A 97 14.43 10.87 -7.59
CA LEU A 97 13.35 11.62 -6.97
C LEU A 97 12.13 11.65 -7.90
N VAL A 98 11.17 10.77 -7.60
CA VAL A 98 9.85 10.68 -8.25
C VAL A 98 9.14 12.04 -8.25
N VAL A 99 9.37 12.83 -7.19
CA VAL A 99 8.83 14.18 -7.05
C VAL A 99 10.00 15.15 -6.87
N GLN A 100 10.07 16.20 -7.67
CA GLN A 100 11.06 17.28 -7.55
C GLN A 100 10.77 18.19 -6.33
N ARG A 101 10.62 17.59 -5.16
CA ARG A 101 10.46 18.26 -3.87
C ARG A 101 11.62 17.93 -2.97
N CYS A 102 11.83 18.79 -1.98
CA CYS A 102 12.73 18.48 -0.89
C CYS A 102 12.22 17.24 -0.14
N PRO A 103 13.07 16.23 0.09
CA PRO A 103 12.71 15.07 0.91
C PRO A 103 12.78 15.33 2.42
N LEU A 104 13.29 16.51 2.83
CA LEU A 104 13.10 17.07 4.17
C LEU A 104 11.80 17.89 4.25
#